data_AF-A0AAW6DW54-F1
#
_entry.id   AF-A0AAW6DW54-F1
#
_cell.length_a   1.000
_cell.length_b   1.000
_cell.length_c   1.000
_cell.angle_alpha   90.00
_cell.angle_beta   90.00
_cell.angle_gamma   90.00
#
_symmetry.space_group_name_H-M   'P 1'
#
loop_
_entity.id
_entity.type
_entity.pdbx_description
1 polymer ?
#
loop_
_entity_poly.entity_id
_entity_poly.type
_entity_poly.pdbx_seq_one_letter_code
_entity_poly.pdbx_strand_id
1 'polypeptide(L)'
;MTLSDGTTPKERMINHCKNNIIYKSRRSPSRKSVLIDSEQKDVVIVSGSNNHVKTICALPNDIIYDGQIVEWEKSHWLISDVDIESSVYYKGVIHQCNINLRWQNKDGEIISRWCYAETNTADGIKEGNTLNLTDGNLTLHLPLDNETRQLRLDRRFLLDIEKDNPTAYKLINRNVVSGIYDENHEHGVYIITLQKSERSHDRDNYELMIADYFKPTEDKSVGINCAIKFDGSPTIKAGGYYKSFNAVFYDKDGSEISQEAIWNVAVIDEHKKYFSIVNEGSTIKIKADNNEGIIGSKIKIELCNSAQNCSAELYVKVVAIL
;
A
#
# COMPACT_ATOMS: atom_id res chain seq x y z
N MET A 1 13.12 -27.71 34.45
CA MET A 1 12.87 -28.58 33.28
C MET A 1 13.95 -28.22 32.27
N THR A 2 15.02 -29.01 32.25
CA THR A 2 16.32 -28.64 31.66
C THR A 2 16.86 -29.83 30.90
N LEU A 3 16.74 -29.76 29.58
CA LEU A 3 17.56 -30.35 28.51
C LEU A 3 16.70 -30.30 27.24
N SER A 4 16.63 -29.12 26.62
CA SER A 4 16.26 -28.92 25.21
C SER A 4 15.14 -29.83 24.70
N ASP A 5 13.89 -29.43 24.89
CA ASP A 5 12.71 -30.14 24.40
C ASP A 5 12.87 -30.50 22.91
N GLY A 6 12.56 -31.73 22.53
CA GLY A 6 12.73 -32.23 21.17
C GLY A 6 12.56 -33.75 21.11
N THR A 7 11.79 -34.24 20.15
CA THR A 7 11.46 -35.66 20.02
C THR A 7 12.66 -36.47 19.53
N THR A 8 13.44 -35.90 18.61
CA THR A 8 14.64 -36.53 18.04
C THR A 8 15.94 -35.97 18.64
N PRO A 9 17.07 -36.73 18.61
CA PRO A 9 18.38 -36.20 19.01
C PRO A 9 18.78 -34.93 18.24
N LYS A 10 18.42 -34.85 16.94
CA LYS A 10 18.67 -33.68 16.09
C LYS A 10 17.90 -32.45 16.60
N GLU A 11 16.61 -32.58 16.89
CA GLU A 11 15.80 -31.48 17.45
C GLU A 11 16.34 -30.97 18.79
N ARG A 12 16.71 -31.89 19.70
CA ARG A 12 17.29 -31.49 20.99
C ARG A 12 18.58 -30.70 20.80
N MET A 13 19.44 -31.10 19.86
CA MET A 13 20.66 -30.35 19.54
C MET A 13 20.35 -28.97 18.95
N ILE A 14 19.40 -28.87 18.02
CA ILE A 14 18.97 -27.60 17.44
C ILE A 14 18.46 -26.67 18.55
N ASN A 15 17.56 -27.15 19.42
CA ASN A 15 16.98 -26.34 20.48
C ASN A 15 18.01 -25.95 21.55
N HIS A 16 18.98 -26.82 21.82
CA HIS A 16 20.14 -26.45 22.64
C HIS A 16 20.94 -25.31 22.00
N CYS A 17 21.26 -25.40 20.70
CA CYS A 17 21.97 -24.35 19.96
C CYS A 17 21.20 -23.03 19.97
N LYS A 18 19.90 -23.05 19.68
CA LYS A 18 19.03 -21.85 19.71
C LYS A 18 19.08 -21.16 21.08
N ASN A 19 18.88 -21.90 22.16
CA ASN A 19 18.94 -21.37 23.52
C ASN A 19 20.31 -20.77 23.86
N ASN A 20 21.40 -21.43 23.43
CA ASN A 20 22.76 -20.97 23.65
C ASN A 20 23.03 -19.63 22.93
N ILE A 21 22.58 -19.50 21.67
CA ILE A 21 22.69 -18.25 20.89
C ILE A 21 21.89 -17.13 21.56
N ILE A 22 20.64 -17.39 21.97
CA ILE A 22 19.81 -16.39 22.66
C ILE A 22 20.50 -15.91 23.94
N TYR A 23 21.05 -16.83 24.74
CA TYR A 23 21.70 -16.50 25.99
C TYR A 23 23.01 -15.72 25.79
N LYS A 24 23.90 -16.21 24.93
CA LYS A 24 25.23 -15.60 24.71
C LYS A 24 25.17 -14.29 23.94
N SER A 25 24.24 -14.14 23.00
CA SER A 25 24.08 -12.91 22.21
C SER A 25 23.74 -11.69 23.07
N ARG A 26 23.09 -11.87 24.24
CA ARG A 26 22.69 -10.76 25.13
C ARG A 26 23.85 -9.85 25.55
N ARG A 27 25.06 -10.39 25.63
CA ARG A 27 26.27 -9.63 26.01
C ARG A 27 27.17 -9.33 24.81
N SER A 28 26.77 -9.74 23.60
CA SER A 28 27.56 -9.50 22.40
C SER A 28 27.42 -8.04 21.96
N PRO A 29 28.52 -7.30 21.75
CA PRO A 29 28.48 -5.96 21.16
C PRO A 29 27.85 -5.94 19.76
N SER A 30 27.85 -7.07 19.05
CA SER A 30 27.24 -7.24 17.73
C SER A 30 25.72 -7.41 17.80
N ARG A 31 25.13 -7.65 18.98
CA ARG A 31 23.66 -7.63 19.14
C ARG A 31 23.18 -6.19 19.11
N LYS A 32 22.27 -5.90 18.18
CA LYS A 32 21.71 -4.58 17.92
C LYS A 32 20.19 -4.65 18.05
N SER A 33 19.60 -3.65 18.67
CA SER A 33 18.16 -3.41 18.60
C SER A 33 17.91 -2.50 17.40
N VAL A 34 17.07 -2.95 16.48
CA VAL A 34 16.80 -2.28 15.19
C VAL A 34 15.29 -2.26 14.94
N LEU A 35 14.85 -1.44 14.00
CA LEU A 35 13.50 -1.53 13.45
C LEU A 35 13.58 -2.25 12.11
N ILE A 36 12.79 -3.32 11.93
CA ILE A 36 12.62 -3.99 10.64
C ILE A 36 11.17 -3.78 10.23
N ASP A 37 10.93 -3.04 9.15
CA ASP A 37 9.59 -2.63 8.69
C ASP A 37 8.70 -2.07 9.82
N SER A 38 9.26 -1.20 10.66
CA SER A 38 8.63 -0.59 11.87
C SER A 38 8.45 -1.51 13.08
N GLU A 39 8.84 -2.79 13.01
CA GLU A 39 8.81 -3.71 14.15
C GLU A 39 10.17 -3.72 14.86
N GLN A 40 10.18 -3.50 16.18
CA GLN A 40 11.42 -3.56 16.96
C GLN A 40 11.89 -5.02 17.11
N LYS A 41 13.10 -5.31 16.62
CA LYS A 41 13.74 -6.62 16.71
C LYS A 41 15.17 -6.51 17.19
N ASP A 42 15.63 -7.53 17.91
CA ASP A 42 17.03 -7.69 18.23
C ASP A 42 17.68 -8.64 17.21
N VAL A 43 18.78 -8.21 16.62
CA VAL A 43 19.52 -8.97 15.61
C VAL A 43 21.01 -8.93 15.89
N VAL A 44 21.78 -9.80 15.25
CA VAL A 44 23.25 -9.70 15.24
C VAL A 44 23.70 -9.13 13.90
N ILE A 45 24.39 -8.00 13.92
CA ILE A 45 24.96 -7.38 12.72
C ILE A 45 26.48 -7.52 12.76
N VAL A 46 27.04 -8.10 11.69
CA VAL A 46 28.47 -8.36 11.53
C VAL A 46 28.97 -7.61 10.30
N SER A 47 30.05 -6.85 10.45
CA SER A 47 30.67 -6.13 9.33
C SER A 47 31.60 -7.06 8.55
N GLY A 48 31.57 -6.94 7.23
CA GLY A 48 32.53 -7.57 6.31
C GLY A 48 33.64 -6.59 5.90
N SER A 49 34.28 -6.87 4.76
CA SER A 49 35.28 -5.99 4.14
C SER A 49 34.67 -4.71 3.54
N ASN A 50 33.45 -4.79 3.01
CA ASN A 50 32.73 -3.64 2.47
C ASN A 50 31.94 -2.95 3.59
N ASN A 51 32.16 -1.65 3.77
CA ASN A 51 31.49 -0.88 4.83
C ASN A 51 29.98 -0.73 4.63
N HIS A 52 29.52 -0.76 3.38
CA HIS A 52 28.13 -0.59 2.96
C HIS A 52 27.39 -1.93 2.78
N VAL A 53 28.04 -3.05 3.07
CA VAL A 53 27.44 -4.40 3.04
C VAL A 53 27.72 -5.10 4.37
N LYS A 54 26.69 -5.64 5.01
CA LYS A 54 26.84 -6.35 6.28
C LYS A 54 26.08 -7.66 6.26
N THR A 55 26.44 -8.56 7.17
CA THR A 55 25.64 -9.75 7.45
C THR A 55 24.69 -9.43 8.61
N ILE A 56 23.42 -9.79 8.43
CA ILE A 56 22.42 -9.78 9.49
C ILE A 56 22.07 -11.22 9.86
N CYS A 57 22.00 -11.50 11.15
CA CYS A 57 21.47 -12.75 11.67
C CYS A 57 20.29 -12.43 12.59
N ALA A 58 19.12 -12.97 12.29
CA ALA A 58 17.99 -12.96 13.20
C ALA A 58 18.33 -13.73 14.48
N LEU A 59 17.68 -13.41 15.60
CA LEU A 59 17.73 -14.31 16.75
C LEU A 59 16.91 -15.57 16.46
N PRO A 60 17.23 -16.70 17.11
CA PRO A 60 16.45 -17.92 16.93
C PRO A 60 14.95 -17.69 17.15
N ASN A 61 14.15 -18.25 16.24
CA ASN A 61 12.69 -18.12 16.14
C ASN A 61 12.17 -16.80 15.55
N ASP A 62 13.02 -15.79 15.36
CA ASP A 62 12.69 -14.63 14.55
C ASP A 62 12.96 -14.94 13.08
N ILE A 63 12.16 -14.33 12.20
CA ILE A 63 12.27 -14.47 10.75
C ILE A 63 12.57 -13.10 10.15
N ILE A 64 13.41 -13.11 9.13
CA ILE A 64 13.69 -11.98 8.25
C ILE A 64 13.51 -12.44 6.81
N TYR A 65 13.18 -11.51 5.93
CA TYR A 65 12.93 -11.78 4.52
C TYR A 65 13.69 -10.80 3.63
N ASP A 66 13.93 -11.21 2.39
CA ASP A 66 14.42 -10.33 1.35
C ASP A 66 13.47 -9.14 1.14
N GLY A 67 14.01 -7.97 0.85
CA GLY A 67 13.22 -6.78 0.59
C GLY A 67 12.82 -5.98 1.84
N GLN A 68 13.04 -6.49 3.05
CA GLN A 68 12.73 -5.72 4.26
C GLN A 68 13.73 -4.57 4.47
N ILE A 69 13.28 -3.49 5.11
CA ILE A 69 14.14 -2.35 5.47
C ILE A 69 14.49 -2.40 6.95
N VAL A 70 15.79 -2.37 7.24
CA VAL A 70 16.34 -2.25 8.59
C VAL A 70 16.76 -0.80 8.85
N GLU A 71 16.20 -0.20 9.89
CA GLU A 71 16.66 1.08 10.42
C GLU A 71 17.67 0.85 11.55
N TRP A 72 18.92 1.27 11.31
CA TRP A 72 20.01 1.07 12.25
C TRP A 72 21.10 2.12 12.06
N GLU A 73 21.61 2.68 13.16
CA GLU A 73 22.64 3.74 13.21
C GLU A 73 22.29 4.97 12.34
N LYS A 74 21.03 5.42 12.41
CA LYS A 74 20.49 6.56 11.62
C LYS A 74 20.58 6.35 10.09
N SER A 75 20.67 5.09 9.66
CA SER A 75 20.70 4.69 8.26
C SER A 75 19.62 3.64 7.98
N HIS A 76 19.27 3.51 6.71
CA HIS A 76 18.38 2.47 6.20
C HIS A 76 19.23 1.42 5.49
N TRP A 77 18.85 0.15 5.64
CA TRP A 77 19.54 -0.98 5.02
C TRP A 77 18.51 -1.93 4.42
N LEU A 78 18.69 -2.31 3.15
CA LEU A 78 17.84 -3.29 2.48
C LEU A 78 18.37 -4.70 2.74
N ILE A 79 17.53 -5.60 3.25
CA ILE A 79 17.86 -7.03 3.37
C ILE A 79 17.80 -7.69 1.99
N SER A 80 18.85 -8.42 1.64
CA SER A 80 18.96 -9.26 0.46
C SER A 80 19.63 -10.59 0.80
N ASP A 81 19.47 -11.57 -0.08
CA ASP A 81 20.14 -12.88 -0.01
C ASP A 81 19.95 -13.58 1.34
N VAL A 82 18.71 -13.63 1.83
CA VAL A 82 18.36 -14.44 3.01
C VAL A 82 18.49 -15.92 2.68
N ASP A 83 19.26 -16.63 3.52
CA ASP A 83 19.44 -18.07 3.43
C ASP A 83 18.15 -18.80 3.84
N ILE A 84 17.65 -19.64 2.93
CA ILE A 84 16.45 -20.46 3.14
C ILE A 84 16.72 -21.57 4.18
N GLU A 85 17.96 -22.04 4.32
CA GLU A 85 18.30 -23.06 5.31
C GLU A 85 18.49 -22.46 6.72
N SER A 86 17.37 -22.19 7.40
CA SER A 86 17.35 -21.51 8.70
C SER A 86 17.14 -22.45 9.90
N SER A 87 17.78 -23.61 9.92
CA SER A 87 17.52 -24.64 10.97
C SER A 87 17.72 -24.13 12.41
N VAL A 88 18.58 -23.14 12.61
CA VAL A 88 18.84 -22.50 13.91
C VAL A 88 18.39 -21.04 13.94
N TYR A 89 18.70 -20.27 12.90
CA TYR A 89 18.34 -18.86 12.74
C TYR A 89 18.39 -18.47 11.26
N TYR A 90 17.73 -17.37 10.89
CA TYR A 90 17.83 -16.79 9.54
C TYR A 90 19.04 -15.87 9.43
N LYS A 91 19.74 -15.95 8.31
CA LYS A 91 20.92 -15.15 7.98
C LYS A 91 20.69 -14.51 6.62
N GLY A 92 21.04 -13.23 6.49
CA GLY A 92 20.99 -12.52 5.21
C GLY A 92 22.14 -11.53 5.07
N VAL A 93 22.17 -10.89 3.91
CA VAL A 93 23.02 -9.74 3.60
C VAL A 93 22.16 -8.48 3.72
N ILE A 94 22.75 -7.37 4.17
CA ILE A 94 22.10 -6.06 4.15
C ILE A 94 22.99 -5.06 3.42
N HIS A 95 22.37 -4.25 2.57
CA HIS A 95 23.02 -3.19 1.80
C HIS A 95 22.58 -1.83 2.30
N GLN A 96 23.53 -0.91 2.52
CA GLN A 96 23.20 0.44 2.96
C GLN A 96 22.46 1.20 1.86
N CYS A 97 21.26 1.69 2.16
CA CYS A 97 20.50 2.52 1.24
C CYS A 97 21.20 3.88 1.06
N ASN A 98 21.39 4.28 -0.19
CA ASN A 98 22.01 5.54 -0.57
C ASN A 98 21.05 6.46 -1.35
N ILE A 99 19.82 6.00 -1.63
CA ILE A 99 18.81 6.75 -2.36
C ILE A 99 17.47 6.62 -1.62
N ASN A 100 16.76 7.74 -1.51
CA ASN A 100 15.34 7.76 -1.16
C ASN A 100 14.54 8.07 -2.43
N LEU A 101 14.08 7.04 -3.12
CA LEU A 101 13.35 7.19 -4.38
C LEU A 101 11.95 7.74 -4.09
N ARG A 102 11.57 8.82 -4.77
CA ARG A 102 10.25 9.46 -4.63
C ARG A 102 9.51 9.49 -5.95
N TRP A 103 8.20 9.25 -5.89
CA TRP A 103 7.30 9.37 -7.03
C TRP A 103 5.88 9.63 -6.56
N GLN A 104 5.02 10.04 -7.49
CA GLN A 104 3.58 10.09 -7.25
C GLN A 104 2.91 8.84 -7.84
N ASN A 105 2.07 8.16 -7.06
CA ASN A 105 1.28 7.04 -7.56
C ASN A 105 0.08 7.55 -8.40
N LYS A 106 -0.69 6.61 -8.97
CA LYS A 106 -1.84 6.93 -9.83
C LYS A 106 -2.96 7.68 -9.09
N ASP A 107 -3.04 7.52 -7.76
CA ASP A 107 -4.07 8.09 -6.91
C ASP A 107 -3.64 9.48 -6.39
N GLY A 108 -2.47 9.96 -6.81
CA GLY A 108 -1.93 11.27 -6.45
C GLY A 108 -1.13 11.29 -5.15
N GLU A 109 -0.96 10.15 -4.49
CA GLU A 109 -0.18 10.03 -3.27
C GLU A 109 1.32 10.07 -3.54
N ILE A 110 2.07 10.75 -2.68
CA ILE A 110 3.52 10.82 -2.76
C ILE A 110 4.11 9.61 -2.03
N ILE A 111 4.80 8.76 -2.78
CA ILE A 111 5.44 7.55 -2.29
C ILE A 111 6.94 7.78 -2.19
N SER A 112 7.55 7.22 -1.14
CA SER A 112 8.97 7.29 -0.85
C SER A 112 9.47 5.89 -0.46
N ARG A 113 10.57 5.44 -1.05
CA ARG A 113 11.22 4.17 -0.69
C ARG A 113 12.74 4.30 -0.64
N TRP A 114 13.31 3.82 0.46
CA TRP A 114 14.75 3.68 0.57
C TRP A 114 15.22 2.51 -0.29
N CYS A 115 16.26 2.76 -1.06
CA CYS A 115 16.88 1.79 -1.94
C CYS A 115 18.38 2.03 -2.02
N TYR A 116 19.10 1.09 -2.63
CA TYR A 116 20.50 1.28 -2.96
C TYR A 116 20.73 1.17 -4.46
N ALA A 117 21.67 1.98 -4.95
CA ALA A 117 22.34 1.77 -6.21
C ALA A 117 23.69 1.12 -5.96
N GLU A 118 24.04 0.10 -6.75
CA GLU A 118 25.40 -0.40 -6.78
C GLU A 118 26.33 0.66 -7.40
N THR A 119 27.41 0.98 -6.70
CA THR A 119 28.57 1.63 -7.31
C THR A 119 29.53 0.52 -7.70
N ASN A 120 29.93 0.45 -8.98
CA ASN A 120 31.00 -0.44 -9.42
C ASN A 120 32.33 0.01 -8.79
N THR A 121 32.53 -0.27 -7.50
CA THR A 121 33.86 -0.27 -6.89
C THR A 121 34.27 -1.72 -6.77
N ALA A 122 34.98 -2.18 -7.78
CA ALA A 122 35.58 -3.49 -7.84
C ALA A 122 36.58 -3.67 -6.70
N ASP A 123 36.21 -4.45 -5.69
CA ASP A 123 37.18 -5.20 -4.89
C ASP A 123 37.73 -6.32 -5.79
N GLY A 124 38.77 -5.99 -6.55
CA GLY A 124 39.49 -6.95 -7.38
C GLY A 124 39.79 -6.40 -8.77
N ILE A 125 41.07 -6.16 -9.03
CA ILE A 125 41.62 -5.86 -10.34
C ILE A 125 41.08 -6.87 -11.37
N LYS A 126 40.15 -6.41 -12.19
CA LYS A 126 40.05 -6.79 -13.60
C LYS A 126 40.04 -5.49 -14.38
N GLU A 127 41.16 -5.23 -15.04
CA GLU A 127 41.24 -4.24 -16.12
C GLU A 127 40.02 -4.41 -17.03
N GLY A 128 39.30 -3.31 -17.24
CA GLY A 128 38.30 -3.24 -18.31
C GLY A 128 36.85 -3.51 -17.91
N ASN A 129 36.35 -2.92 -16.82
CA ASN A 129 34.98 -2.39 -16.83
C ASN A 129 34.90 -1.22 -15.85
N THR A 130 35.23 -0.05 -16.40
CA THR A 130 34.66 1.24 -16.07
C THR A 130 33.25 1.09 -15.49
N LEU A 131 32.88 1.95 -14.55
CA LEU A 131 31.50 2.39 -14.47
C LEU A 131 30.96 2.50 -15.90
N ASN A 132 29.94 1.74 -16.28
CA ASN A 132 29.18 2.07 -17.49
C ASN A 132 28.33 3.34 -17.22
N LEU A 133 28.97 4.37 -16.66
CA LEU A 133 28.71 5.78 -16.91
C LEU A 133 28.90 6.12 -18.40
N THR A 134 29.33 5.17 -19.22
CA THR A 134 29.33 5.26 -20.69
C THR A 134 27.92 5.43 -21.27
N ASP A 135 26.85 4.96 -20.60
CA ASP A 135 25.45 5.12 -21.07
C ASP A 135 24.52 5.91 -20.13
N GLY A 136 25.00 6.34 -18.96
CA GLY A 136 24.18 7.11 -18.00
C GLY A 136 23.04 6.31 -17.34
N ASN A 137 23.14 4.98 -17.32
CA ASN A 137 22.15 4.09 -16.70
C ASN A 137 22.45 3.85 -15.21
N LEU A 138 21.41 3.73 -14.40
CA LEU A 138 21.46 3.53 -12.95
C LEU A 138 20.58 2.33 -12.56
N THR A 139 21.16 1.31 -11.92
CA THR A 139 20.41 0.15 -11.41
C THR A 139 20.10 0.35 -9.93
N LEU A 140 18.83 0.22 -9.55
CA LEU A 140 18.34 0.36 -8.19
C LEU A 140 17.75 -0.95 -7.67
N HIS A 141 18.03 -1.25 -6.41
CA HIS A 141 17.50 -2.39 -5.67
C HIS A 141 16.53 -1.87 -4.61
N LEU A 142 15.25 -2.20 -4.75
CA LEU A 142 14.16 -1.69 -3.92
C LEU A 142 13.47 -2.80 -3.13
N PRO A 143 12.78 -2.47 -2.03
CA PRO A 143 11.82 -3.38 -1.42
C PRO A 143 10.70 -3.74 -2.41
N LEU A 144 10.30 -5.01 -2.47
CA LEU A 144 9.09 -5.44 -3.17
C LEU A 144 7.86 -5.13 -2.31
N ASP A 145 6.98 -4.27 -2.79
CA ASP A 145 5.70 -3.98 -2.15
C ASP A 145 4.63 -3.58 -3.17
N ASN A 146 3.44 -3.21 -2.68
CA ASN A 146 2.31 -2.86 -3.53
C ASN A 146 2.57 -1.63 -4.42
N GLU A 147 3.42 -0.69 -4.00
CA GLU A 147 3.73 0.51 -4.77
C GLU A 147 4.86 0.25 -5.79
N THR A 148 5.91 -0.49 -5.40
CA THR A 148 7.01 -0.80 -6.32
C THR A 148 6.59 -1.77 -7.43
N ARG A 149 5.66 -2.70 -7.14
CA ARG A 149 5.01 -3.57 -8.15
C ARG A 149 4.23 -2.78 -9.20
N GLN A 150 3.76 -1.57 -8.90
CA GLN A 150 3.00 -0.73 -9.83
C GLN A 150 3.90 0.09 -10.78
N LEU A 151 5.22 0.14 -10.54
CA LEU A 151 6.13 0.85 -11.44
C LEU A 151 6.10 0.22 -12.84
N ARG A 152 6.04 1.06 -13.87
CA ARG A 152 5.98 0.67 -15.29
C ARG A 152 7.07 1.42 -16.07
N LEU A 153 7.42 0.87 -17.23
CA LEU A 153 8.35 1.50 -18.16
C LEU A 153 7.91 2.93 -18.46
N ASP A 154 8.89 3.75 -18.81
CA ASP A 154 8.75 5.17 -19.09
C ASP A 154 8.41 6.09 -17.91
N ARG A 155 8.13 5.54 -16.73
CA ARG A 155 8.02 6.34 -15.50
C ARG A 155 9.32 7.08 -15.21
N ARG A 156 9.22 8.36 -14.87
CA ARG A 156 10.37 9.21 -14.57
C ARG A 156 10.54 9.43 -13.06
N PHE A 157 11.77 9.71 -12.66
CA PHE A 157 12.18 10.02 -11.29
C PHE A 157 13.18 11.17 -11.31
N LEU A 158 13.18 11.98 -10.25
CA LEU A 158 14.19 13.01 -10.03
C LEU A 158 15.12 12.53 -8.92
N LEU A 159 16.43 12.53 -9.18
CA LEU A 159 17.45 12.08 -8.24
C LEU A 159 18.59 13.08 -8.20
N ASP A 160 18.84 13.64 -7.03
CA ASP A 160 19.96 14.53 -6.76
C ASP A 160 20.11 14.79 -5.25
N ILE A 161 21.27 15.32 -4.86
CA ILE A 161 21.50 15.89 -3.54
C ILE A 161 20.94 17.32 -3.50
N GLU A 162 21.05 18.06 -4.62
CA GLU A 162 20.56 19.43 -4.74
C GLU A 162 19.16 19.47 -5.36
N LYS A 163 18.21 20.04 -4.63
CA LYS A 163 16.81 20.13 -5.10
C LYS A 163 16.60 21.08 -6.27
N ASP A 164 17.47 22.07 -6.42
CA ASP A 164 17.27 23.15 -7.40
C ASP A 164 17.54 22.70 -8.84
N ASN A 165 18.36 21.67 -9.03
CA ASN A 165 18.74 21.21 -10.36
C ASN A 165 18.86 19.68 -10.44
N PRO A 166 17.77 18.94 -10.17
CA PRO A 166 17.88 17.51 -10.00
C PRO A 166 18.01 16.78 -11.34
N THR A 167 18.74 15.67 -11.36
CA THR A 167 18.85 14.86 -12.59
C THR A 167 17.60 14.01 -12.80
N ALA A 168 17.00 14.07 -13.99
CA ALA A 168 15.87 13.24 -14.36
C ALA A 168 16.33 11.89 -14.93
N TYR A 169 15.65 10.82 -14.51
CA TYR A 169 15.87 9.47 -14.95
C TYR A 169 14.54 8.81 -15.34
N LYS A 170 14.58 7.95 -16.36
CA LYS A 170 13.43 7.22 -16.89
C LYS A 170 13.63 5.72 -16.70
N LEU A 171 12.59 5.02 -16.26
CA LEU A 171 12.58 3.57 -16.08
C LEU A 171 12.58 2.85 -17.44
N ILE A 172 13.66 2.12 -17.73
CA ILE A 172 13.85 1.39 -19.00
C ILE A 172 13.79 -0.13 -18.84
N ASN A 173 14.03 -0.66 -17.63
CA ASN A 173 13.96 -2.08 -17.37
C ASN A 173 13.46 -2.39 -15.96
N ARG A 174 12.70 -3.48 -15.84
CA ARG A 174 12.17 -4.01 -14.60
C ARG A 174 12.54 -5.48 -14.50
N ASN A 175 13.35 -5.85 -13.53
CA ASN A 175 13.65 -7.23 -13.23
C ASN A 175 12.78 -7.67 -12.03
N VAL A 176 11.71 -8.39 -12.36
CA VAL A 176 10.74 -9.00 -11.42
C VAL A 176 11.06 -10.46 -11.11
N VAL A 177 12.20 -10.97 -11.56
CA VAL A 177 12.53 -12.40 -11.47
C VAL A 177 13.72 -12.61 -10.54
N SER A 178 14.79 -11.85 -10.74
CA SER A 178 15.98 -11.93 -9.90
C SER A 178 15.72 -11.19 -8.58
N GLY A 179 15.79 -11.92 -7.46
CA GLY A 179 15.60 -11.36 -6.12
C GLY A 179 14.22 -11.60 -5.50
N ILE A 180 13.34 -12.36 -6.15
CA ILE A 180 12.04 -12.76 -5.60
C ILE A 180 11.97 -14.29 -5.59
N TYR A 181 12.28 -14.88 -4.43
CA TYR A 181 12.32 -16.33 -4.23
C TYR A 181 11.11 -16.89 -3.45
N ASP A 182 10.33 -16.00 -2.84
CA ASP A 182 9.09 -16.34 -2.15
C ASP A 182 7.99 -16.70 -3.15
N GLU A 183 7.30 -17.82 -2.91
CA GLU A 183 6.24 -18.37 -3.76
C GLU A 183 5.01 -17.46 -3.80
N ASN A 184 4.71 -16.79 -2.68
CA ASN A 184 3.59 -15.84 -2.60
C ASN A 184 3.98 -14.45 -3.16
N HIS A 185 5.25 -14.27 -3.53
CA HIS A 185 5.81 -13.02 -3.97
C HIS A 185 5.53 -11.86 -3.01
N GLU A 186 5.41 -12.12 -1.70
CA GLU A 186 5.16 -11.09 -0.69
C GLU A 186 6.44 -10.33 -0.37
N HIS A 187 7.57 -11.05 -0.38
CA HIS A 187 8.90 -10.54 -0.07
C HIS A 187 9.86 -10.66 -1.26
N GLY A 188 10.84 -9.77 -1.32
CA GLY A 188 11.87 -9.79 -2.36
C GLY A 188 12.50 -8.43 -2.65
N VAL A 189 13.58 -8.47 -3.42
CA VAL A 189 14.26 -7.29 -3.94
C VAL A 189 13.78 -7.01 -5.35
N TYR A 190 13.17 -5.85 -5.55
CA TYR A 190 12.69 -5.39 -6.83
C TYR A 190 13.77 -4.56 -7.53
N ILE A 191 14.29 -5.07 -8.65
CA ILE A 191 15.43 -4.46 -9.33
C ILE A 191 14.95 -3.69 -10.56
N ILE A 192 15.33 -2.42 -10.68
CA ILE A 192 15.00 -1.58 -11.83
C ILE A 192 16.25 -0.94 -12.43
N THR A 193 16.22 -0.70 -13.74
CA THR A 193 17.26 0.08 -14.42
C THR A 193 16.65 1.36 -14.95
N LEU A 194 17.27 2.47 -14.59
CA LEU A 194 16.92 3.80 -15.05
C LEU A 194 17.95 4.31 -16.06
N GLN A 195 17.55 5.19 -16.96
CA GLN A 195 18.40 5.89 -17.91
C GLN A 195 18.20 7.39 -17.77
N LYS A 196 19.25 8.20 -17.89
CA LYS A 196 19.11 9.66 -17.92
C LYS A 196 18.08 10.09 -18.96
N SER A 197 17.21 11.01 -18.58
CA SER A 197 16.19 11.58 -19.45
C SER A 197 16.16 13.11 -19.35
N GLU A 198 15.49 13.75 -20.29
CA GLU A 198 15.26 15.19 -20.24
C GLU A 198 14.32 15.56 -19.08
N ARG A 199 14.61 16.72 -18.47
CA ARG A 199 13.76 17.36 -17.47
C ARG A 199 12.58 18.06 -18.15
N SER A 200 11.46 18.19 -17.44
CA SER A 200 10.25 18.85 -17.92
C SER A 200 9.82 19.90 -16.91
N HIS A 201 10.11 21.18 -17.15
CA HIS A 201 9.78 22.27 -16.21
C HIS A 201 8.27 22.43 -15.95
N ASP A 202 7.45 21.99 -16.89
CA ASP A 202 5.99 22.02 -16.88
C ASP A 202 5.36 20.83 -16.14
N ARG A 203 6.05 19.69 -16.05
CA ARG A 203 5.53 18.44 -15.47
C ARG A 203 6.27 18.00 -14.22
N ASP A 204 7.44 18.53 -13.94
CA ASP A 204 8.26 18.13 -12.80
C ASP A 204 8.06 19.09 -11.62
N ASN A 205 8.08 18.56 -10.40
CA ASN A 205 8.06 19.33 -9.16
C ASN A 205 9.40 19.15 -8.42
N TYR A 206 10.27 20.16 -8.50
CA TYR A 206 11.61 20.14 -7.94
C TYR A 206 11.63 20.23 -6.40
N GLU A 207 10.68 20.95 -5.80
CA GLU A 207 10.59 21.07 -4.34
C GLU A 207 10.30 19.71 -3.67
N LEU A 208 9.38 18.95 -4.28
CA LEU A 208 8.99 17.61 -3.85
C LEU A 208 9.93 16.51 -4.36
N MET A 209 10.80 16.81 -5.33
CA MET A 209 11.66 15.85 -6.04
C MET A 209 10.85 14.76 -6.77
N ILE A 210 9.81 15.17 -7.51
CA ILE A 210 8.91 14.28 -8.23
C ILE A 210 8.85 14.68 -9.71
N ALA A 211 9.11 13.72 -10.61
CA ALA A 211 8.88 13.91 -12.03
C ALA A 211 7.41 13.61 -12.38
N ASP A 212 6.88 14.26 -13.42
CA ASP A 212 5.50 14.08 -13.87
C ASP A 212 4.45 14.27 -12.76
N TYR A 213 4.70 15.22 -11.85
CA TYR A 213 3.78 15.57 -10.78
C TYR A 213 2.49 16.16 -11.35
N PHE A 214 1.36 15.62 -10.92
CA PHE A 214 0.06 16.22 -11.12
C PHE A 214 -0.51 16.60 -9.75
N LYS A 215 -1.19 17.74 -9.67
CA LYS A 215 -1.96 18.04 -8.46
C LYS A 215 -3.07 17.00 -8.37
N PRO A 216 -3.16 16.19 -7.31
CA PRO A 216 -4.29 15.29 -7.14
C PRO A 216 -5.54 16.13 -7.25
N THR A 217 -6.45 15.73 -8.14
CA THR A 217 -7.82 16.23 -8.04
C THR A 217 -8.24 15.87 -6.63
N GLU A 218 -8.80 16.81 -5.86
CA GLU A 218 -9.49 16.44 -4.63
C GLU A 218 -10.63 15.52 -5.06
N ASP A 219 -10.35 14.22 -5.14
CA ASP A 219 -11.36 13.19 -5.10
C ASP A 219 -11.95 13.34 -3.70
N LYS A 220 -12.99 14.16 -3.64
CA LYS A 220 -13.89 14.24 -2.52
C LYS A 220 -14.54 12.86 -2.45
N SER A 221 -13.87 11.87 -1.90
CA SER A 221 -14.42 10.52 -1.68
C SER A 221 -13.64 9.75 -0.61
N VAL A 222 -12.78 10.42 0.16
CA VAL A 222 -12.05 9.78 1.26
C VAL A 222 -12.59 10.27 2.60
N GLY A 223 -13.40 9.42 3.23
CA GLY A 223 -13.69 9.50 4.67
C GLY A 223 -15.12 9.84 5.06
N ILE A 224 -16.06 9.99 4.12
CA ILE A 224 -17.49 10.08 4.43
C ILE A 224 -18.21 8.93 3.71
N ASN A 225 -18.94 8.11 4.47
CA ASN A 225 -19.80 7.07 3.94
C ASN A 225 -21.27 7.44 4.20
N CYS A 226 -22.21 6.90 3.43
CA CYS A 226 -23.63 7.16 3.65
C CYS A 226 -24.49 5.91 3.44
N ALA A 227 -25.65 5.86 4.11
CA ALA A 227 -26.61 4.77 4.02
C ALA A 227 -28.05 5.29 4.05
N ILE A 228 -28.96 4.52 3.45
CA ILE A 228 -30.40 4.79 3.44
C ILE A 228 -31.08 3.83 4.44
N LYS A 229 -31.51 4.34 5.60
CA LYS A 229 -32.23 3.56 6.63
C LYS A 229 -33.75 3.63 6.43
N PHE A 230 -34.45 2.52 6.61
CA PHE A 230 -35.90 2.42 6.48
C PHE A 230 -36.45 1.26 7.31
N ASP A 231 -37.74 1.32 7.66
CA ASP A 231 -38.39 0.25 8.43
C ASP A 231 -38.96 -0.84 7.51
N GLY A 232 -38.75 -2.10 7.91
CA GLY A 232 -39.27 -3.28 7.21
C GLY A 232 -38.58 -3.55 5.86
N SER A 233 -39.32 -4.11 4.89
CA SER A 233 -38.80 -4.42 3.56
C SER A 233 -38.74 -3.19 2.64
N PRO A 234 -37.82 -3.13 1.65
CA PRO A 234 -37.74 -2.05 0.67
C PRO A 234 -38.86 -2.15 -0.37
N THR A 235 -40.10 -2.06 0.11
CA THR A 235 -41.32 -2.20 -0.69
C THR A 235 -42.32 -1.11 -0.30
N ILE A 236 -43.01 -0.54 -1.29
CA ILE A 236 -44.16 0.34 -1.06
C ILE A 236 -45.42 -0.32 -1.60
N LYS A 237 -46.54 -0.15 -0.89
CA LYS A 237 -47.82 -0.75 -1.30
C LYS A 237 -48.58 0.23 -2.22
N ALA A 238 -49.08 -0.23 -3.36
CA ALA A 238 -49.94 0.57 -4.24
C ALA A 238 -51.22 0.97 -3.52
N GLY A 239 -51.49 2.27 -3.38
CA GLY A 239 -52.59 2.80 -2.56
C GLY A 239 -52.27 2.91 -1.06
N GLY A 240 -51.03 2.61 -0.65
CA GLY A 240 -50.60 2.61 0.75
C GLY A 240 -50.30 3.99 1.32
N TYR A 241 -49.88 4.02 2.58
CA TYR A 241 -49.33 5.23 3.20
C TYR A 241 -47.91 5.52 2.69
N TYR A 242 -47.43 6.73 2.96
CA TYR A 242 -46.04 7.10 2.71
C TYR A 242 -45.09 6.15 3.42
N LYS A 243 -44.05 5.72 2.69
CA LYS A 243 -42.88 5.07 3.28
C LYS A 243 -41.73 6.06 3.35
N SER A 244 -41.11 6.17 4.52
CA SER A 244 -39.99 7.06 4.79
C SER A 244 -38.65 6.35 4.62
N PHE A 245 -37.68 7.05 4.05
CA PHE A 245 -36.29 6.65 3.91
C PHE A 245 -35.40 7.76 4.48
N ASN A 246 -34.48 7.40 5.36
CA ASN A 246 -33.66 8.35 6.12
C ASN A 246 -32.20 8.25 5.70
N ALA A 247 -31.57 9.39 5.47
CA ALA A 247 -30.15 9.50 5.20
C ALA A 247 -29.36 9.41 6.50
N VAL A 248 -28.29 8.63 6.50
CA VAL A 248 -27.30 8.59 7.57
C VAL A 248 -25.92 8.68 6.97
N PHE A 249 -25.05 9.49 7.58
CA PHE A 249 -23.68 9.72 7.15
C PHE A 249 -22.71 9.32 8.25
N TYR A 250 -21.56 8.77 7.86
CA TYR A 250 -20.53 8.26 8.74
C TYR A 250 -19.19 8.89 8.39
N ASP A 251 -18.38 9.22 9.39
CA ASP A 251 -16.97 9.57 9.18
C ASP A 251 -16.09 8.33 8.91
N LYS A 252 -14.79 8.57 8.72
CA LYS A 252 -13.77 7.54 8.46
C LYS A 252 -13.64 6.51 9.60
N ASP A 253 -14.04 6.88 10.81
CA ASP A 253 -13.94 6.06 12.02
C ASP A 253 -15.27 5.33 12.30
N GLY A 254 -16.27 5.48 11.43
CA GLY A 254 -17.59 4.82 11.52
C GLY A 254 -18.59 5.53 12.43
N SER A 255 -18.30 6.75 12.88
CA SER A 255 -19.19 7.53 13.75
C SER A 255 -20.22 8.33 12.93
N GLU A 256 -21.47 8.42 13.39
CA GLU A 256 -22.51 9.18 12.69
C GLU A 256 -22.20 10.69 12.70
N ILE A 257 -22.21 11.31 11.52
CA ILE A 257 -21.96 12.75 11.33
C ILE A 257 -23.16 13.43 10.67
N SER A 258 -23.30 14.74 10.91
CA SER A 258 -24.32 15.55 10.26
C SER A 258 -23.83 16.04 8.89
N GLN A 259 -24.63 15.78 7.85
CA GLN A 259 -24.41 16.26 6.48
C GLN A 259 -25.77 16.63 5.85
N GLU A 260 -25.74 17.50 4.85
CA GLU A 260 -26.92 17.81 4.03
C GLU A 260 -27.19 16.67 3.04
N ALA A 261 -28.41 16.12 3.06
CA ALA A 261 -28.82 15.03 2.19
C ALA A 261 -29.42 15.54 0.88
N ILE A 262 -28.86 15.09 -0.23
CA ILE A 262 -29.38 15.29 -1.58
C ILE A 262 -29.96 13.98 -2.08
N TRP A 263 -31.25 13.99 -2.39
CA TRP A 263 -31.98 12.83 -2.86
C TRP A 263 -32.26 12.94 -4.36
N ASN A 264 -32.07 11.83 -5.09
CA ASN A 264 -32.59 11.64 -6.43
C ASN A 264 -33.47 10.39 -6.46
N VAL A 265 -34.65 10.48 -7.09
CA VAL A 265 -35.57 9.35 -7.19
C VAL A 265 -35.89 9.12 -8.66
N ALA A 266 -35.38 8.01 -9.20
CA ALA A 266 -35.64 7.60 -10.56
C ALA A 266 -36.76 6.55 -10.60
N VAL A 267 -37.78 6.84 -11.39
CA VAL A 267 -38.87 5.93 -11.73
C VAL A 267 -39.06 5.95 -13.24
N ILE A 268 -39.65 4.88 -13.78
CA ILE A 268 -39.99 4.79 -15.20
C ILE A 268 -40.90 5.97 -15.58
N ASP A 269 -40.60 6.65 -16.68
CA ASP A 269 -41.24 7.91 -17.06
C ASP A 269 -42.77 7.82 -17.12
N GLU A 270 -43.29 6.72 -17.67
CA GLU A 270 -44.74 6.46 -17.78
C GLU A 270 -45.42 6.31 -16.41
N HIS A 271 -44.66 5.91 -15.39
CA HIS A 271 -45.15 5.66 -14.04
C HIS A 271 -44.98 6.86 -13.09
N LYS A 272 -44.21 7.88 -13.48
CA LYS A 272 -43.93 9.09 -12.66
C LYS A 272 -45.18 9.70 -12.04
N LYS A 273 -46.26 9.78 -12.81
CA LYS A 273 -47.54 10.38 -12.40
C LYS A 273 -48.26 9.65 -11.26
N TYR A 274 -47.87 8.42 -10.94
CA TYR A 274 -48.49 7.60 -9.88
C TYR A 274 -47.69 7.61 -8.57
N PHE A 275 -46.62 8.40 -8.47
CA PHE A 275 -45.79 8.51 -7.28
C PHE A 275 -45.84 9.92 -6.70
N SER A 276 -46.19 10.01 -5.42
CA SER A 276 -46.03 11.22 -4.62
C SER A 276 -44.72 11.14 -3.85
N ILE A 277 -43.78 12.04 -4.13
CA ILE A 277 -42.45 12.09 -3.52
C ILE A 277 -42.33 13.40 -2.76
N VAL A 278 -42.01 13.32 -1.46
CA VAL A 278 -41.84 14.48 -0.57
C VAL A 278 -40.45 14.43 0.04
N ASN A 279 -39.67 15.48 -0.13
CA ASN A 279 -38.33 15.63 0.46
C ASN A 279 -38.42 16.54 1.70
N GLU A 280 -38.01 16.02 2.85
CA GLU A 280 -37.97 16.70 4.15
C GLU A 280 -36.53 16.79 4.68
N GLY A 281 -35.56 17.10 3.80
CA GLY A 281 -34.15 17.23 4.15
C GLY A 281 -33.49 15.86 4.34
N SER A 282 -33.32 15.41 5.58
CA SER A 282 -32.70 14.11 5.90
C SER A 282 -33.60 12.92 5.57
N THR A 283 -34.86 13.14 5.25
CA THR A 283 -35.86 12.10 5.01
C THR A 283 -36.54 12.32 3.67
N ILE A 284 -36.65 11.26 2.86
CA ILE A 284 -37.50 11.25 1.67
C ILE A 284 -38.68 10.30 1.89
N LYS A 285 -39.88 10.76 1.57
CA LYS A 285 -41.13 9.99 1.68
C LYS A 285 -41.68 9.71 0.29
N ILE A 286 -42.00 8.45 0.03
CA ILE A 286 -42.55 8.00 -1.25
C ILE A 286 -43.88 7.29 -1.00
N LYS A 287 -44.90 7.67 -1.76
CA LYS A 287 -46.21 7.01 -1.79
C LYS A 287 -46.57 6.65 -3.23
N ALA A 288 -47.14 5.47 -3.41
CA ALA A 288 -47.69 4.99 -4.67
C ALA A 288 -49.22 5.12 -4.67
N ASP A 289 -49.79 5.60 -5.77
CA ASP A 289 -51.23 5.65 -5.96
C ASP A 289 -51.83 4.24 -6.07
N ASN A 290 -53.14 4.13 -5.87
CA ASN A 290 -53.85 2.86 -6.02
C ASN A 290 -54.07 2.56 -7.50
N ASN A 291 -53.05 1.97 -8.14
CA ASN A 291 -53.10 1.60 -9.55
C ASN A 291 -52.39 0.26 -9.79
N GLU A 292 -53.07 -0.69 -10.43
CA GLU A 292 -52.51 -2.03 -10.68
C GLU A 292 -51.35 -2.01 -11.68
N GLY A 293 -51.34 -1.06 -12.62
CA GLY A 293 -50.31 -0.94 -13.67
C GLY A 293 -48.91 -0.62 -13.15
N ILE A 294 -48.80 -0.10 -11.92
CA ILE A 294 -47.51 0.16 -11.27
C ILE A 294 -47.04 -0.98 -10.37
N ILE A 295 -47.87 -1.99 -10.09
CA ILE A 295 -47.47 -3.12 -9.24
C ILE A 295 -46.32 -3.87 -9.92
N GLY A 296 -45.25 -4.14 -9.16
CA GLY A 296 -44.02 -4.72 -9.68
C GLY A 296 -42.99 -3.72 -10.18
N SER A 297 -43.34 -2.44 -10.31
CA SER A 297 -42.40 -1.37 -10.66
C SER A 297 -41.27 -1.27 -9.64
N LYS A 298 -40.08 -0.88 -10.12
CA LYS A 298 -38.92 -0.57 -9.29
C LYS A 298 -38.67 0.93 -9.29
N ILE A 299 -38.38 1.46 -8.12
CA ILE A 299 -38.01 2.84 -7.86
C ILE A 299 -36.57 2.82 -7.41
N LYS A 300 -35.69 3.59 -8.05
CA LYS A 300 -34.32 3.77 -7.58
C LYS A 300 -34.26 5.04 -6.75
N ILE A 301 -33.84 4.92 -5.50
CA ILE A 301 -33.55 6.04 -4.61
C ILE A 301 -32.04 6.17 -4.55
N GLU A 302 -31.52 7.35 -4.82
CA GLU A 302 -30.12 7.69 -4.70
C GLU A 302 -29.98 8.80 -3.65
N LEU A 303 -28.98 8.65 -2.80
CA LEU A 303 -28.60 9.58 -1.76
C LEU A 303 -27.16 10.02 -2.00
N CYS A 304 -26.93 11.32 -1.98
CA CYS A 304 -25.59 11.91 -1.91
C CYS A 304 -25.55 12.99 -0.83
N ASN A 305 -24.37 13.47 -0.45
CA ASN A 305 -24.25 14.73 0.27
C ASN A 305 -24.02 15.93 -0.66
N SER A 306 -24.06 17.15 -0.12
CA SER A 306 -23.84 18.39 -0.87
C SER A 306 -22.46 18.49 -1.54
N ALA A 307 -21.44 17.87 -0.95
CA ALA A 307 -20.11 17.80 -1.54
C ALA A 307 -19.98 16.73 -2.65
N GLN A 308 -21.02 15.92 -2.87
CA GLN A 308 -21.06 14.76 -3.77
C GLN A 308 -19.91 13.76 -3.51
N ASN A 309 -19.53 13.63 -2.24
CA ASN A 309 -18.38 12.83 -1.83
C ASN A 309 -18.72 11.51 -1.13
N CYS A 310 -20.01 11.24 -0.98
CA CYS A 310 -20.55 9.96 -0.55
C CYS A 310 -21.84 9.69 -1.34
N SER A 311 -22.08 8.43 -1.70
CA SER A 311 -23.31 8.03 -2.41
C SER A 311 -23.84 6.68 -1.93
N ALA A 312 -25.16 6.54 -1.83
CA ALA A 312 -25.85 5.28 -1.57
C ALA A 312 -27.06 5.13 -2.50
N GLU A 313 -27.37 3.89 -2.88
CA GLU A 313 -28.54 3.59 -3.71
C GLU A 313 -29.41 2.49 -3.11
N LEU A 314 -30.72 2.59 -3.33
CA LEU A 314 -31.71 1.63 -2.87
C LEU A 314 -32.78 1.40 -3.94
N TYR A 315 -33.04 0.13 -4.25
CA TYR A 315 -34.14 -0.26 -5.13
C TYR A 315 -35.37 -0.64 -4.31
N VAL A 316 -36.47 0.06 -4.53
CA VAL A 316 -37.74 -0.13 -3.84
C VAL A 316 -38.78 -0.70 -4.81
N LYS A 317 -39.43 -1.80 -4.44
CA LYS A 317 -40.45 -2.46 -5.27
C LYS A 317 -41.86 -2.04 -4.89
N VAL A 318 -42.71 -1.78 -5.87
CA VAL A 318 -44.16 -1.58 -5.65
C VAL A 318 -44.84 -2.94 -5.53
N VAL A 319 -45.63 -3.13 -4.49
CA VAL A 319 -46.39 -4.37 -4.22
C VAL A 319 -47.88 -4.07 -4.05
N ALA A 320 -48.73 -5.07 -4.21
CA ALA A 320 -50.16 -4.93 -3.97
C ALA A 320 -50.45 -4.64 -2.48
N ILE A 321 -51.53 -3.90 -2.21
CA ILE A 321 -52.20 -3.97 -0.91
C ILE A 321 -52.93 -5.30 -0.86
N LEU A 322 -52.52 -6.19 0.06
CA LEU A 322 -53.37 -7.27 0.57
C LEU A 322 -54.39 -6.66 1.54
#